data_AF-A0A3D3ZP00-F1
#
_entry.id   AF-A0A3D3ZP00-F1
#
_cell.length_a   1.000
_cell.length_b   1.000
_cell.length_c   1.000
_cell.angle_alpha   90.00
_cell.angle_beta   90.00
_cell.angle_gamma   90.00
#
_symmetry.space_group_name_H-M   'P 1'
#
loop_
_entity.id
_entity.type
_entity.pdbx_description
1 polymer ?
#
loop_
_entity_poly.entity_id
_entity_poly.type
_entity_poly.pdbx_seq_one_letter_code
_entity_poly.pdbx_strand_id
1 'polypeptide(L)' 'MISIGVLTISDSSSKGAREDTSGEGIRALVAQMPEAVISAGAIIPDEREQIEATLR' A
#
# COMPACT_ATOMS: atom_id res chain seq x y z
N MET A 1 -0.75 -9.38 17.91
CA MET A 1 -0.75 -9.36 16.43
C MET A 1 -1.26 -8.01 15.92
N ILE A 2 -0.39 -7.24 15.27
CA ILE A 2 -0.67 -5.95 14.64
C ILE A 2 -1.09 -6.20 13.19
N SER A 3 -2.23 -5.64 12.78
CA SER A 3 -2.71 -5.70 11.41
C SER A 3 -2.22 -4.46 10.65
N ILE A 4 -1.55 -4.65 9.52
CA ILE A 4 -0.96 -3.55 8.74
C ILE A 4 -1.56 -3.53 7.34
N GLY A 5 -1.98 -2.35 6.89
CA GLY A 5 -2.30 -2.06 5.49
C GLY A 5 -1.14 -1.38 4.80
N VAL A 6 -0.85 -1.75 3.55
CA VAL A 6 0.13 -1.05 2.70
C VAL A 6 -0.58 -0.48 1.48
N LEU A 7 -0.77 0.84 1.48
CA LEU A 7 -1.44 1.61 0.44
C LEU A 7 -0.43 2.46 -0.32
N THR A 8 -0.32 2.23 -1.62
CA THR A 8 0.51 3.04 -2.51
C THR A 8 -0.36 4.08 -3.21
N ILE A 9 0.08 5.34 -3.18
CA ILE A 9 -0.58 6.46 -3.85
C ILE A 9 0.35 6.94 -4.96
N SER A 10 -0.05 6.73 -6.22
CA SER A 10 0.74 7.06 -7.39
C SER A 10 -0.08 6.96 -8.68
N ASP A 11 -0.21 8.05 -9.41
CA ASP A 11 -0.82 8.06 -10.75
C ASP A 11 -0.14 7.10 -11.74
N SER A 12 1.20 7.06 -11.74
CA SER A 12 1.95 6.21 -12.67
C SER A 12 1.81 4.73 -12.33
N SER A 13 1.88 4.39 -11.04
CA SER A 13 1.82 3.00 -10.59
C SER A 13 0.40 2.45 -10.66
N SER A 14 -0.62 3.26 -10.33
CA SER A 14 -2.04 2.88 -10.48
C SER A 14 -2.45 2.62 -11.93
N LYS A 15 -1.78 3.27 -12.89
CA LYS A 15 -1.96 3.03 -14.34
C LYS A 15 -1.05 1.93 -14.90
N GLY A 16 -0.23 1.29 -14.06
CA GLY A 16 0.74 0.27 -14.49
C GLY A 16 1.91 0.80 -15.32
N ALA A 17 2.11 2.12 -15.38
CA ALA A 17 3.21 2.75 -16.11
C ALA A 17 4.56 2.62 -15.38
N ARG A 18 4.53 2.31 -14.08
CA ARG A 18 5.70 2.04 -13.24
C ARG A 18 5.35 0.98 -12.20
N GLU A 19 6.32 0.13 -11.87
CA GLU A 19 6.19 -0.84 -10.79
C GLU A 19 6.21 -0.16 -9.41
N ASP A 20 5.43 -0.71 -8.47
CA ASP A 20 5.34 -0.23 -7.09
C ASP A 20 6.44 -0.84 -6.19
N THR A 21 7.69 -0.45 -6.45
CA THR A 21 8.85 -0.94 -5.69
C THR A 21 8.85 -0.46 -4.24
N SER A 22 8.22 0.69 -3.95
CA SER A 22 8.10 1.22 -2.59
C SER A 22 7.11 0.41 -1.76
N GLY A 23 5.92 0.11 -2.31
CA GLY A 23 4.95 -0.74 -1.64
C GLY A 23 5.49 -2.15 -1.41
N GLU A 24 6.18 -2.74 -2.38
CA GLU A 24 6.84 -4.04 -2.19
C GLU A 24 7.93 -3.98 -1.11
N GLY A 25 8.77 -2.94 -1.12
CA GLY A 25 9.78 -2.72 -0.08
C GLY A 25 9.18 -2.66 1.33
N ILE A 26 8.06 -1.95 1.50
CA ILE A 26 7.35 -1.88 2.80
C ILE A 26 6.78 -3.25 3.18
N ARG A 27 6.17 -3.99 2.24
CA ARG A 27 5.64 -5.34 2.51
C ARG A 27 6.76 -6.29 2.98
N ALA A 28 7.94 -6.21 2.36
CA ALA A 28 9.09 -7.00 2.75
C ALA A 28 9.62 -6.66 4.15
N LEU A 29 9.58 -5.37 4.54
CA LEU A 29 9.92 -4.95 5.90
C LEU A 29 8.89 -5.45 6.92
N VAL A 30 7.59 -5.33 6.61
CA VAL A 30 6.52 -5.81 7.51
C VAL A 30 6.58 -7.32 7.71
N ALA A 31 6.93 -8.09 6.67
CA ALA A 31 7.09 -9.54 6.77
C ALA A 31 8.19 -9.96 7.77
N GLN A 32 9.12 -9.06 8.11
CA GLN A 32 10.19 -9.30 9.08
C GLN A 32 9.80 -8.87 10.51
N MET A 33 8.67 -8.18 10.68
CA MET A 33 8.23 -7.68 11.98
C MET A 33 7.57 -8.80 12.79
N PRO A 34 7.98 -9.03 14.06
CA PRO A 34 7.31 -9.98 14.93
C PRO A 34 5.88 -9.51 15.19
N GLU A 35 4.96 -10.48 15.22
CA GLU A 35 3.53 -10.25 15.46
C GLU A 35 2.84 -9.30 14.47
N ALA A 36 3.40 -9.01 13.29
CA ALA A 36 2.72 -8.23 12.26
C ALA A 36 2.11 -9.13 11.18
N VAL A 37 0.95 -8.74 10.65
CA VAL A 37 0.36 -9.35 9.46
C VAL A 37 -0.11 -8.27 8.50
N ILE A 38 0.16 -8.45 7.21
CA ILE A 38 -0.38 -7.58 6.17
C ILE A 38 -1.81 -8.04 5.89
N SER A 39 -2.79 -7.19 6.19
CA SER A 39 -4.22 -7.52 6.04
C SER A 39 -4.92 -6.75 4.92
N ALA A 40 -4.27 -5.73 4.37
CA ALA A 40 -4.84 -4.91 3.30
C ALA A 40 -3.74 -4.32 2.41
N GLY A 41 -4.10 -4.01 1.18
CA GLY A 41 -3.26 -3.19 0.31
C GLY A 41 -3.89 -2.89 -1.04
N ALA A 42 -3.51 -1.76 -1.60
CA ALA A 42 -3.95 -1.29 -2.91
C ALA A 42 -2.91 -0.32 -3.49
N ILE A 43 -3.02 -0.07 -4.80
CA ILE A 43 -2.34 1.02 -5.49
C ILE A 43 -3.45 1.92 -6.05
N ILE A 44 -3.48 3.18 -5.66
CA ILE A 44 -4.49 4.16 -6.07
C ILE A 44 -3.81 5.41 -6.68
N PRO A 45 -4.48 6.17 -7.56
CA PRO A 45 -3.98 7.44 -8.08
C PRO A 45 -3.95 8.54 -7.01
N ASP A 46 -3.38 9.68 -7.36
CA ASP A 46 -3.24 10.86 -6.50
C ASP A 46 -4.57 11.65 -6.37
N GLU A 47 -5.67 10.94 -6.11
CA GLU A 47 -7.04 11.46 -6.04
C GLU A 47 -7.56 11.44 -4.60
N ARG A 48 -7.87 12.63 -4.06
CA ARG A 48 -8.26 12.79 -2.65
C ARG A 48 -9.44 11.93 -2.28
N GLU A 49 -10.49 11.91 -3.10
CA GLU A 49 -11.72 11.17 -2.82
C GLU A 49 -11.45 9.66 -2.72
N GLN A 50 -10.52 9.12 -3.52
CA GLN A 50 -10.14 7.70 -3.47
C GLN A 50 -9.25 7.37 -2.26
N ILE A 51 -8.33 8.28 -1.91
CA ILE A 51 -7.50 8.13 -0.71
C ILE A 51 -8.40 8.08 0.53
N GLU A 52 -9.35 9.02 0.66
CA GLU A 52 -10.29 9.04 1.78
C GLU A 52 -11.19 7.80 1.81
N ALA A 53 -11.69 7.35 0.67
CA ALA A 53 -12.53 6.16 0.59
C ALA A 53 -11.77 4.88 0.99
N THR A 54 -10.46 4.82 0.75
CA THR A 54 -9.62 3.66 1.07
C THR A 54 -9.18 3.64 2.54
N LEU A 55 -9.05 4.81 3.18
CA LEU A 55 -8.59 4.94 4.58
C LEU A 55 -9.71 4.83 5.63
N ARG A 56 -10.98 4.93 5.23
CA ARG A 56 -12.15 4.79 6.12
C ARG A 56 -12.55 3.33 6.31
#